data_AF-A0A0Q0YEL3-F1
#
_entry.id   AF-A0A0Q0YEL3-F1
#
_cell.length_a   1.000
_cell.length_b   1.000
_cell.length_c   1.000
_cell.angle_alpha   90.00
_cell.angle_beta   90.00
_cell.angle_gamma   90.00
#
_symmetry.space_group_name_H-M   'P 1'
#
loop_
_entity.id
_entity.type
_entity.pdbx_description
1 polymer ?
#
loop_
_entity_poly.entity_id
_entity_poly.type
_entity_poly.pdbx_seq_one_letter_code
_entity_poly.pdbx_strand_id
1 'polypeptide(L)' 'MLGLTELLIFTPIIAAFALPIVALIMLVRDGLEGTQTAIWVLVIVLATVIGPIVYLIWRTTDSGKASRSNFNQGPTI' A
#
# COMPACT_ATOMS: atom_id res chain seq x y z
N MET A 1 -22.00 15.45 13.76
CA MET A 1 -20.95 16.11 12.96
C MET A 1 -19.81 15.11 12.86
N LEU A 2 -19.54 14.56 11.67
CA LEU A 2 -18.33 13.76 11.48
C LEU A 2 -17.14 14.73 11.59
N GLY A 3 -16.23 14.48 12.51
CA GLY A 3 -15.02 15.27 12.68
C GLY A 3 -14.03 15.05 11.54
N LEU A 4 -13.13 16.00 11.36
CA LEU A 4 -12.07 15.95 10.36
C LEU A 4 -11.17 14.71 10.54
N THR A 5 -11.03 14.25 11.78
CA THR A 5 -10.30 13.04 12.15
C THR A 5 -10.97 11.77 11.63
N GLU A 6 -12.29 11.63 11.79
CA GLU A 6 -12.99 10.49 11.20
C GLU A 6 -12.86 10.50 9.67
N LEU A 7 -12.99 11.66 9.02
CA LEU A 7 -12.82 11.76 7.57
C LEU A 7 -11.42 11.30 7.14
N LEU A 8 -10.37 11.74 7.82
CA LEU A 8 -8.98 11.36 7.50
C LEU A 8 -8.70 9.87 7.71
N ILE A 9 -9.39 9.22 8.64
CA ILE A 9 -9.25 7.77 8.87
C ILE A 9 -10.08 6.98 7.85
N PHE A 10 -11.32 7.38 7.60
CA PHE A 10 -12.23 6.63 6.71
C PHE A 10 -11.88 6.82 5.23
N THR A 11 -11.43 8.00 4.81
CA THR A 11 -11.11 8.28 3.40
C THR A 11 -10.09 7.31 2.80
N PRO A 12 -8.91 7.06 3.39
CA PRO A 12 -7.94 6.12 2.83
C PRO A 12 -8.46 4.68 2.84
N ILE A 13 -9.25 4.29 3.85
CA ILE A 13 -9.86 2.96 3.92
C ILE A 13 -10.87 2.80 2.78
N ILE A 14 -11.79 3.76 2.62
CA ILE A 14 -12.78 3.75 1.54
C ILE A 14 -12.08 3.74 0.18
N ALA A 15 -11.04 4.56 -0.02
CA ALA A 15 -10.28 4.60 -1.26
C ALA A 15 -9.61 3.24 -1.56
N ALA A 16 -9.01 2.58 -0.55
CA ALA A 16 -8.34 1.30 -0.71
C ALA A 16 -9.28 0.17 -1.20
N PHE A 17 -10.59 0.27 -0.94
CA PHE A 17 -11.57 -0.70 -1.43
C PHE A 17 -12.36 -0.20 -2.66
N ALA A 18 -12.73 1.07 -2.69
CA ALA A 18 -13.53 1.64 -3.78
C ALA A 18 -12.77 1.64 -5.11
N LEU A 19 -11.48 1.99 -5.11
CA LEU A 19 -10.65 2.00 -6.33
C LEU A 19 -10.54 0.61 -7.00
N PRO A 20 -10.14 -0.47 -6.32
CA PRO A 20 -10.06 -1.79 -6.95
C PRO A 20 -11.43 -2.30 -7.40
N ILE A 21 -12.51 -2.01 -6.67
CA ILE A 21 -13.87 -2.37 -7.09
C ILE A 21 -14.25 -1.65 -8.38
N VAL A 22 -14.02 -0.33 -8.47
CA VAL A 22 -14.31 0.45 -9.68
C VAL A 22 -13.44 -0.02 -10.86
N ALA A 23 -12.17 -0.31 -10.62
CA ALA A 23 -11.27 -0.83 -11.65
C ALA A 23 -11.72 -2.20 -12.17
N LEU A 24 -12.18 -3.10 -11.30
CA LEU A 24 -12.74 -4.39 -11.71
C LEU A 24 -14.04 -4.22 -12.51
N ILE A 25 -14.92 -3.30 -12.10
CA ILE A 25 -16.15 -3.01 -12.85
C ILE A 25 -15.82 -2.48 -14.25
N MET A 26 -14.85 -1.56 -14.38
CA MET A 26 -14.40 -1.10 -15.69
C MET A 26 -13.79 -2.22 -16.52
N LEU A 27 -12.95 -3.06 -15.92
CA LEU A 27 -12.32 -4.19 -16.61
C LEU A 27 -13.35 -5.16 -17.19
N VAL A 28 -14.42 -5.45 -16.45
CA VAL A 28 -15.53 -6.29 -16.93
C VAL A 28 -16.30 -5.61 -18.05
N ARG A 29 -16.48 -4.28 -18.00
CA ARG A 29 -17.15 -3.53 -19.06
C ARG A 29 -16.34 -3.45 -20.35
N ASP A 30 -15.01 -3.46 -20.25
CA ASP A 30 -14.12 -3.38 -21.41
C ASP A 30 -14.11 -4.68 -22.25
N GLY A 31 -14.66 -5.79 -21.72
CA GLY A 31 -14.88 -7.01 -22.49
C GLY A 31 -13.60 -7.64 -23.05
N LEU A 32 -12.48 -7.49 -22.34
CA LEU A 32 -11.16 -7.97 -22.77
C LEU A 32 -11.10 -9.50 -22.82
N GLU A 33 -10.24 -10.03 -23.69
CA GLU A 33 -9.97 -11.47 -23.79
C GLU A 33 -9.58 -12.06 -22.41
N GLY A 34 -9.97 -13.31 -22.15
CA GLY A 34 -9.86 -13.92 -20.81
C GLY A 34 -8.45 -13.86 -20.19
N THR A 35 -7.41 -14.04 -21.02
CA THR A 35 -6.01 -13.94 -20.59
C THR A 35 -5.64 -12.50 -20.19
N GLN A 36 -6.09 -11.51 -20.98
CA GLN A 36 -5.81 -10.10 -20.70
C GLN A 36 -6.55 -9.62 -19.44
N THR A 37 -7.79 -10.09 -19.25
CA THR A 37 -8.56 -9.85 -18.02
C THR A 37 -7.84 -10.43 -16.79
N ALA A 38 -7.34 -11.66 -16.87
CA ALA A 38 -6.62 -12.29 -15.75
C ALA A 38 -5.36 -11.50 -15.34
N ILE A 39 -4.60 -10.99 -16.32
CA ILE A 39 -3.42 -10.14 -16.06
C ILE A 39 -3.84 -8.86 -15.34
N TRP A 40 -4.89 -8.18 -15.81
CA TRP A 40 -5.35 -6.94 -15.19
C TRP A 40 -5.92 -7.14 -13.79
N VAL A 41 -6.65 -8.23 -13.55
CA VAL A 41 -7.10 -8.60 -12.19
C VAL A 41 -5.89 -8.77 -11.28
N LEU A 42 -4.85 -9.48 -11.73
CA LEU A 42 -3.63 -9.65 -10.96
C LEU A 42 -2.95 -8.31 -10.65
N VAL A 43 -2.88 -7.40 -11.63
CA VAL A 43 -2.31 -6.06 -11.45
C VAL A 43 -3.10 -5.25 -10.43
N ILE A 44 -4.43 -5.24 -10.50
CA ILE A 44 -5.31 -4.50 -9.56
C ILE A 44 -5.12 -5.01 -8.13
N VAL A 45 -5.06 -6.33 -7.94
CA VAL A 45 -4.81 -6.94 -6.63
C VAL A 45 -3.42 -6.59 -6.12
N LEU A 46 -2.38 -6.77 -6.94
CA LEU A 46 -1.00 -6.48 -6.55
C LEU A 46 -0.80 -5.00 -6.20
N ALA A 47 -1.36 -4.07 -6.96
CA ALA A 47 -1.27 -2.63 -6.70
C ALA A 47 -1.81 -2.25 -5.31
N THR A 48 -2.85 -2.95 -4.85
CA THR A 48 -3.45 -2.72 -3.52
C THR A 48 -2.51 -3.14 -2.38
N VAL A 49 -1.66 -4.15 -2.61
CA VAL A 49 -0.77 -4.73 -1.59
C VAL A 49 0.65 -4.13 -1.64
N ILE A 50 1.10 -3.66 -2.80
CA ILE A 50 2.45 -3.09 -2.98
C ILE A 50 2.68 -1.89 -2.05
N GLY A 51 1.72 -0.98 -1.91
CA GLY A 51 1.86 0.19 -1.03
C GLY A 51 2.22 -0.17 0.41
N PRO A 52 1.41 -1.01 1.09
CA PRO A 52 1.73 -1.53 2.42
C PRO A 52 3.07 -2.27 2.49
N ILE A 53 3.39 -3.12 1.51
CA ILE A 53 4.64 -3.87 1.48
C ILE A 53 5.85 -2.92 1.43
N VAL A 54 5.82 -1.93 0.55
CA VAL A 54 6.91 -0.94 0.39
C VAL A 54 7.10 -0.15 1.69
N TYR A 55 6.01 0.27 2.34
CA TYR A 55 6.09 0.96 3.63
C TYR A 55 6.74 0.09 4.72
N LEU A 56 6.36 -1.19 4.81
CA LEU A 56 6.93 -2.11 5.79
C LEU A 56 8.43 -2.37 5.55
N ILE A 57 8.84 -2.53 4.29
CA ILE A 57 10.25 -2.69 3.92
C ILE A 57 11.06 -1.42 4.24
N TRP A 58 10.50 -0.25 3.94
CA TRP A 58 11.14 1.03 4.27
C TRP A 58 11.29 1.19 5.80
N ARG A 59 10.22 0.91 6.55
CA ARG A 59 10.19 0.94 8.03
C ARG A 59 11.27 0.06 8.66
N THR A 60 11.44 -1.17 8.17
CA THR A 60 12.45 -2.10 8.70
C THR A 60 13.87 -1.68 8.34
N THR A 61 14.08 -1.15 7.14
CA THR A 61 15.38 -0.63 6.70
C THR A 61 15.83 0.57 7.54
N ASP A 62 14.91 1.50 7.84
CA ASP A 62 15.22 2.71 8.63
C ASP A 62 15.48 2.37 10.12
N SER A 63 14.69 1.46 10.68
CA SER A 63 14.89 0.96 12.06
C SER A 63 16.25 0.27 12.23
N GLY A 64 16.74 -0.42 11.19
CA GLY A 64 18.07 -1.04 11.18
C GLY A 64 19.23 -0.03 11.17
N LYS A 65 19.03 1.19 10.67
CA LYS A 65 20.06 2.24 10.67
C LYS A 65 20.20 2.91 12.05
N ALA A 66 19.10 3.07 12.78
CA ALA A 66 19.11 3.69 14.11
C ALA A 66 19.82 2.84 15.19
N SER A 67 19.75 1.51 15.11
CA SER A 67 20.51 0.62 16.00
C SER A 67 22.01 0.56 15.67
N ARG A 68 22.39 0.81 14.41
CA ARG A 68 23.80 0.74 13.98
C ARG A 68 24.60 1.99 14.36
N SER A 69 23.95 3.15 14.47
CA SER A 69 24.61 4.40 14.90
C SER A 69 24.93 4.42 16.40
N ASN A 70 24.06 3.85 17.25
CA ASN A 70 24.30 3.76 18.70
C ASN A 70 25.43 2.78 19.06
N PHE A 71 25.62 1.71 18.27
CA PHE A 71 26.71 0.76 18.50
C PHE A 71 28.10 1.33 18.13
N ASN A 72 28.16 2.24 17.14
CA ASN A 72 29.41 2.87 16.71
C ASN A 72 29.83 4.08 17.58
N GLN A 73 29.01 4.46 18.57
CA GLN A 73 29.34 5.43 19.63
C GLN A 73 29.77 4.72 20.93
N GLY A 74 30.48 3.59 20.81
CA GLY A 74 31.10 2.92 21.95
C GLY A 74 31.97 3.89 22.77
N PRO A 75 32.08 3.67 24.09
CA PRO A 75 32.53 4.68 25.03
C PRO A 75 33.90 5.21 24.63
N THR A 76 33.97 6.52 24.39
CA THR A 76 35.23 7.27 24.49
C THR A 76 35.68 7.22 25.94
N ILE A 77 36.43 6.17 26.27
CA ILE A 77 37.33 6.09 27.43
C ILE A 77 38.51 7.02 27.24
#